data_AF-A0A535IRE2-F1
#
_entry.id   AF-A0A535IRE2-F1
#
_cell.length_a   1.000
_cell.length_b   1.000
_cell.length_c   1.000
_cell.angle_alpha   90.00
_cell.angle_beta   90.00
_cell.angle_gamma   90.00
#
_symmetry.space_group_name_H-M   'P 1'
#
loop_
_entity.id
_entity.type
_entity.pdbx_description
1 polymer ?
#
loop_
_entity_poly.entity_id
_entity_poly.type
_entity_poly.pdbx_seq_one_letter_code
_entity_poly.pdbx_strand_id
1 'polypeptide(L)'
;MTRKGHFIWTGTVFRTSVRGSVRLDPQTGNSSDMDFQLQVAARYPFVTSGRPGAIFTWHSQSPSSHPDLAQFWPTWGKIMANLDDVKTLPQAVRLQAIANLDSRLHRSLVLVGLYAASRRRWDDATGVARLLTERYGDVAAAAVIRATAWPARRLPIAPPILSWIAWQLRWAGRSRLKRLQRQLDTRYRPLLAVDGTAESRRKDSAA
;
A
#
# COMPACT_ATOMS: atom_id res chain seq x y z
N MET A 1 -1.40 -14.11 -7.36
CA MET A 1 -0.91 -12.79 -6.92
C MET A 1 -1.82 -12.23 -5.81
N THR A 2 -3.06 -11.85 -6.12
CA THR A 2 -4.03 -11.18 -5.21
C THR A 2 -4.17 -11.72 -3.78
N ARG A 3 -4.07 -13.04 -3.53
CA ARG A 3 -4.17 -13.64 -2.19
C ARG A 3 -2.96 -13.36 -1.27
N LYS A 4 -1.74 -13.30 -1.82
CA LYS A 4 -0.49 -13.17 -1.03
C LYS A 4 0.08 -11.74 -1.04
N GLY A 5 -0.59 -10.80 -1.70
CA GLY A 5 -0.13 -9.43 -1.94
C GLY A 5 0.13 -9.14 -3.41
N HIS A 6 0.55 -7.92 -3.73
CA HIS A 6 1.05 -7.57 -5.07
C HIS A 6 2.58 -7.56 -5.01
N PHE A 7 3.24 -7.88 -6.13
CA PHE A 7 4.67 -7.61 -6.24
C PHE A 7 4.85 -6.10 -6.35
N ILE A 8 5.82 -5.54 -5.65
CA ILE A 8 6.25 -4.17 -5.94
C ILE A 8 6.95 -4.18 -7.30
N TRP A 9 6.65 -3.20 -8.16
CA TRP A 9 7.25 -3.12 -9.49
C TRP A 9 8.78 -3.16 -9.44
N THR A 10 9.36 -2.52 -8.43
CA THR A 10 10.81 -2.51 -8.17
C THR A 10 11.43 -3.90 -7.98
N GLY A 11 10.63 -4.92 -7.67
CA GLY A 11 11.07 -6.32 -7.56
C GLY A 11 10.61 -7.21 -8.71
N THR A 12 10.08 -6.65 -9.79
CA THR A 12 9.53 -7.43 -10.92
C THR A 12 10.32 -7.17 -12.19
N VAL A 13 10.75 -8.25 -12.86
CA VAL A 13 11.43 -8.18 -14.15
C VAL A 13 10.49 -8.71 -15.23
N PHE A 14 10.41 -7.98 -16.35
CA PHE A 14 9.58 -8.35 -17.49
C PHE A 14 10.45 -8.54 -18.73
N ARG A 15 10.03 -9.42 -19.63
CA ARG A 15 10.59 -9.46 -20.98
C ARG A 15 10.15 -8.21 -21.74
N THR A 16 11.04 -7.64 -22.55
CA THR A 16 10.75 -6.44 -23.35
C THR A 16 9.51 -6.62 -24.23
N SER A 17 9.27 -7.84 -24.72
CA SER A 17 8.08 -8.17 -25.54
C SER A 17 6.74 -7.95 -24.81
N VAL A 18 6.73 -7.95 -23.47
CA VAL A 18 5.50 -7.75 -22.67
C VAL A 18 5.08 -6.27 -22.67
N ARG A 19 5.99 -5.33 -22.94
CA ARG A 19 5.74 -3.88 -22.83
C ARG A 19 4.53 -3.41 -23.66
N GLY A 20 4.31 -3.99 -24.84
CA GLY A 20 3.21 -3.65 -25.74
C GLY A 20 1.91 -4.44 -25.51
N SER A 21 1.92 -5.43 -24.62
CA SER A 21 0.77 -6.33 -24.41
C SER A 21 -0.33 -5.76 -23.53
N VAL A 22 -0.03 -4.70 -22.80
CA VAL A 22 -0.92 -4.05 -21.83
C VAL A 22 -0.84 -2.54 -22.03
N ARG A 23 -2.00 -1.90 -22.16
CA ARG A 23 -2.08 -0.44 -22.18
C ARG A 23 -2.16 0.07 -20.75
N LEU A 24 -1.27 1.01 -20.41
CA LEU A 24 -1.36 1.73 -19.14
C LEU A 24 -2.58 2.63 -19.15
N ASP A 25 -3.38 2.55 -18.10
CA ASP A 25 -4.54 3.40 -17.91
C ASP A 25 -4.16 4.65 -17.09
N PRO A 26 -4.23 5.86 -17.65
CA PRO A 26 -3.89 7.09 -16.93
C PRO A 26 -4.70 7.30 -15.65
N GLN A 27 -5.92 6.77 -15.57
CA GLN A 27 -6.80 6.89 -14.40
C GLN A 27 -6.30 6.09 -13.19
N THR A 28 -5.34 5.17 -13.40
CA THR A 28 -4.74 4.40 -12.30
C THR A 28 -3.63 5.15 -11.58
N GLY A 29 -3.15 6.28 -12.14
CA GLY A 29 -2.23 7.21 -11.50
C GLY A 29 -1.04 6.53 -10.80
N ASN A 30 -0.87 6.83 -9.50
CA ASN A 30 0.22 6.29 -8.67
C ASN A 30 0.17 4.77 -8.44
N SER A 31 -0.90 4.08 -8.86
CA SER A 31 -1.00 2.61 -8.79
C SER A 31 -1.02 1.96 -10.18
N SER A 32 -0.55 2.67 -11.22
CA SER A 32 -0.42 2.14 -12.57
C SER A 32 0.51 0.92 -12.64
N ASP A 33 1.46 0.85 -11.72
CA ASP A 33 2.39 -0.26 -11.58
C ASP A 33 1.67 -1.56 -11.16
N MET A 34 0.79 -1.48 -10.16
CA MET A 34 -0.07 -2.58 -9.72
C MET A 34 -1.05 -2.98 -10.81
N ASP A 35 -1.68 -2.02 -11.49
CA ASP A 35 -2.60 -2.29 -12.60
C ASP A 35 -1.92 -3.09 -13.71
N PHE A 36 -0.78 -2.58 -14.19
CA PHE A 36 0.01 -3.22 -15.23
C PHE A 36 0.41 -4.64 -14.83
N GLN A 37 0.92 -4.84 -13.60
CA GLN A 37 1.33 -6.16 -13.13
C GLN A 37 0.16 -7.15 -13.11
N LEU A 38 -1.02 -6.73 -12.64
CA LEU A 38 -2.22 -7.57 -12.63
C LEU A 38 -2.63 -7.94 -14.05
N GLN A 39 -2.62 -6.96 -14.95
CA GLN A 39 -2.94 -7.15 -16.36
C GLN A 39 -1.95 -8.07 -17.08
N VAL A 40 -0.64 -7.98 -16.78
CA VAL A 40 0.38 -8.88 -17.33
C VAL A 40 0.21 -10.29 -16.75
N ALA A 41 0.05 -10.41 -15.43
CA ALA A 41 -0.14 -11.69 -14.75
C ALA A 41 -1.44 -12.41 -15.17
N ALA A 42 -2.42 -11.66 -15.70
CA ALA A 42 -3.65 -12.20 -16.27
C ALA A 42 -3.46 -12.81 -17.67
N ARG A 43 -2.38 -12.44 -18.38
CA ARG A 43 -2.11 -12.85 -19.76
C ARG A 43 -0.94 -13.82 -19.89
N TYR A 44 -0.01 -13.80 -18.94
CA TYR A 44 1.23 -14.56 -19.02
C TYR A 44 1.52 -15.32 -17.72
N PRO A 45 2.14 -16.51 -17.81
CA PRO A 45 2.69 -17.17 -16.64
C PRO A 45 3.82 -16.33 -16.04
N PHE A 46 3.95 -16.39 -14.72
CA PHE A 46 5.01 -15.71 -13.98
C PHE A 46 5.53 -16.64 -12.88
N VAL A 47 6.77 -16.41 -12.45
CA VAL A 47 7.42 -17.15 -11.37
C VAL A 47 7.77 -16.19 -10.25
N THR A 48 7.68 -16.64 -9.00
CA THR A 48 7.98 -15.82 -7.83
C THR A 48 9.24 -16.33 -7.15
N SER A 49 10.25 -15.47 -7.01
CA SER A 49 11.45 -15.79 -6.25
C SER A 49 11.29 -15.31 -4.81
N GLY A 50 11.49 -16.22 -3.86
CA GLY A 50 11.57 -15.87 -2.43
C GLY A 50 12.91 -15.27 -2.03
N ARG A 51 13.89 -15.21 -2.93
CA ARG A 51 15.20 -14.62 -2.67
C ARG A 51 15.11 -13.09 -2.76
N PRO A 52 15.76 -12.34 -1.85
CA PRO A 52 15.87 -10.90 -1.98
C PRO A 52 16.50 -10.53 -3.32
N GLY A 53 15.81 -9.72 -4.12
CA GLY A 53 16.28 -9.28 -5.44
C GLY A 53 16.26 -7.77 -5.65
N ALA A 54 15.62 -7.02 -4.74
CA ALA A 54 15.55 -5.56 -4.79
C ALA A 54 15.47 -4.99 -3.37
N ILE A 55 15.98 -3.77 -3.21
CA ILE A 55 15.89 -3.01 -1.97
C ILE A 55 14.90 -1.88 -2.20
N PHE A 56 13.87 -1.82 -1.35
CA PHE A 56 12.91 -0.72 -1.36
C PHE A 56 13.28 0.26 -0.25
N THR A 57 13.60 1.50 -0.63
CA THR A 57 13.84 2.60 0.30
C THR A 57 12.62 3.49 0.40
N TRP A 58 12.17 3.73 1.62
CA TRP A 58 11.06 4.64 1.89
C TRP A 58 11.59 6.04 2.24
N HIS A 59 11.00 7.08 1.66
CA HIS A 59 11.25 8.47 2.03
C HIS A 59 9.92 9.20 2.30
N SER A 60 9.96 10.23 3.15
CA SER A 60 8.75 10.95 3.58
C SER A 60 7.99 11.59 2.42
N GLN A 61 8.69 12.04 1.38
CA GLN A 61 8.08 12.61 0.17
C GLN A 61 7.52 11.55 -0.81
N SER A 62 7.62 10.26 -0.51
CA SER A 62 7.08 9.21 -1.40
C SER A 62 5.56 9.32 -1.46
N PRO A 63 4.92 9.21 -2.64
CA PRO A 63 3.46 9.20 -2.74
C PRO A 63 2.81 8.12 -1.86
N SER A 64 3.48 6.98 -1.68
CA SER A 64 3.03 5.90 -0.79
C SER A 64 3.02 6.28 0.70
N SER A 65 3.62 7.41 1.08
CA SER A 65 3.67 7.94 2.45
C SER A 65 2.42 8.72 2.83
N HIS A 66 1.68 9.23 1.86
CA HIS A 66 0.54 10.12 2.05
C HIS A 66 -0.65 9.68 1.18
N PRO A 67 -1.25 8.52 1.47
CA PRO A 67 -2.42 8.07 0.73
C PRO A 67 -3.55 9.10 0.90
N ASP A 68 -4.01 9.64 -0.22
CA ASP A 68 -5.16 10.54 -0.30
C ASP A 68 -6.40 9.75 -0.69
N LEU A 69 -7.54 9.97 -0.01
CA LEU A 69 -8.75 9.20 -0.27
C LEU A 69 -9.26 9.43 -1.70
N ALA A 70 -9.27 10.69 -2.15
CA ALA A 70 -9.80 11.07 -3.44
C ALA A 70 -9.04 10.41 -4.60
N GLN A 71 -7.73 10.21 -4.45
CA GLN A 71 -6.94 9.45 -5.42
C GLN A 71 -7.00 7.94 -5.20
N PHE A 72 -6.86 7.49 -3.95
CA PHE A 72 -6.66 6.08 -3.60
C PHE A 72 -7.89 5.23 -3.92
N TRP A 73 -9.08 5.67 -3.51
CA TRP A 73 -10.29 4.86 -3.64
C TRP A 73 -10.71 4.62 -5.11
N PRO A 74 -10.86 5.66 -5.96
CA PRO A 74 -11.26 5.48 -7.36
C PRO A 74 -10.25 4.66 -8.16
N THR A 75 -8.95 4.85 -7.87
CA THR A 75 -7.87 4.11 -8.52
C THR A 75 -8.04 2.61 -8.35
N TRP A 76 -8.36 2.13 -7.15
CA TRP A 76 -8.59 0.70 -6.94
C TRP A 76 -9.83 0.20 -7.65
N GLY A 77 -10.92 0.99 -7.67
CA GLY A 77 -12.11 0.69 -8.46
C GLY A 77 -11.77 0.48 -9.93
N LYS A 78 -10.92 1.36 -10.48
CA LYS A 78 -10.47 1.27 -11.86
C LYS A 78 -9.62 0.03 -12.14
N ILE A 79 -8.70 -0.32 -11.24
CA ILE A 79 -7.88 -1.54 -11.36
C ILE A 79 -8.75 -2.80 -11.36
N MET A 80 -9.78 -2.85 -10.52
CA MET A 80 -10.73 -3.97 -10.49
C MET A 80 -11.53 -4.05 -11.80
N ALA A 81 -11.97 -2.92 -12.35
CA ALA A 81 -12.66 -2.87 -13.64
C ALA A 81 -11.75 -3.34 -14.79
N ASN A 82 -10.51 -2.83 -14.86
CA ASN A 82 -9.52 -3.24 -15.86
C ASN A 82 -9.25 -4.75 -15.80
N LEU A 83 -9.23 -5.34 -14.60
CA LEU A 83 -9.06 -6.78 -14.42
C LEU A 83 -10.28 -7.59 -14.89
N ASP A 84 -11.50 -7.10 -14.65
CA ASP A 84 -12.72 -7.77 -15.13
C ASP A 84 -12.83 -7.78 -16.67
N ASP A 85 -12.23 -6.79 -17.31
CA ASP A 85 -12.17 -6.68 -18.77
C ASP A 85 -11.20 -7.67 -19.43
N VAL A 86 -10.34 -8.36 -18.65
CA VAL A 86 -9.42 -9.36 -19.20
C VAL A 86 -10.15 -10.68 -19.48
N LYS A 87 -10.89 -10.74 -20.60
CA LYS A 87 -11.74 -11.89 -20.96
C LYS A 87 -10.98 -13.20 -21.21
N THR A 88 -9.66 -13.15 -21.38
CA THR A 88 -8.79 -14.33 -21.48
C THR A 88 -8.68 -15.11 -20.16
N LEU A 89 -8.93 -14.48 -19.02
CA LEU A 89 -9.00 -15.17 -17.73
C LEU A 89 -10.38 -15.81 -17.54
N PRO A 90 -10.48 -17.05 -17.02
CA PRO A 90 -11.77 -17.64 -16.66
C PRO A 90 -12.55 -16.74 -15.69
N GLN A 91 -13.87 -16.63 -15.88
CA GLN A 91 -14.73 -15.73 -15.08
C GLN A 91 -14.60 -15.97 -13.57
N ALA A 92 -14.59 -17.23 -13.14
CA ALA A 92 -14.43 -17.58 -11.73
C ALA A 92 -13.12 -17.04 -11.13
N VAL A 93 -12.02 -17.07 -11.92
CA VAL A 93 -10.71 -16.54 -11.50
C VAL A 93 -10.75 -15.01 -11.42
N ARG A 94 -11.41 -14.33 -12.36
CA ARG A 94 -11.58 -12.86 -12.32
C ARG A 94 -12.35 -12.42 -11.09
N LEU A 95 -13.50 -13.03 -10.84
CA LEU A 95 -14.35 -12.73 -9.68
C LEU A 95 -13.59 -12.95 -8.36
N GLN A 96 -12.86 -14.07 -8.25
CA GLN A 96 -12.04 -14.34 -7.07
C GLN A 96 -10.92 -13.31 -6.90
N ALA A 97 -10.27 -12.89 -7.99
CA ALA A 97 -9.21 -11.90 -7.95
C ALA A 97 -9.73 -10.52 -7.54
N ILE A 98 -10.89 -10.11 -8.06
CA ILE A 98 -11.59 -8.86 -7.69
C ILE A 98 -12.00 -8.90 -6.21
N ALA A 99 -12.61 -10.00 -5.75
CA ALA A 99 -12.98 -10.15 -4.33
C ALA A 99 -11.76 -10.03 -3.39
N ASN A 100 -10.62 -10.60 -3.78
CA ASN A 100 -9.37 -10.47 -3.03
C ASN A 100 -8.84 -9.02 -3.03
N LEU A 101 -8.95 -8.30 -4.14
CA LEU A 101 -8.57 -6.89 -4.24
C LEU A 101 -9.49 -6.00 -3.38
N ASP A 102 -10.80 -6.21 -3.46
CA ASP A 102 -11.80 -5.46 -2.68
C ASP A 102 -11.62 -5.71 -1.18
N SER A 103 -11.40 -6.95 -0.76
CA SER A 103 -11.06 -7.29 0.63
C SER A 103 -9.78 -6.61 1.12
N ARG A 104 -8.80 -6.43 0.23
CA ARG A 104 -7.55 -5.75 0.57
C ARG A 104 -7.74 -4.23 0.63
N LEU A 105 -8.55 -3.69 -0.27
CA LEU A 105 -8.93 -2.28 -0.29
C LEU A 105 -9.65 -1.91 1.00
N HIS A 106 -10.63 -2.71 1.43
CA HIS A 106 -11.32 -2.55 2.72
C HIS A 106 -10.34 -2.40 3.88
N ARG A 107 -9.41 -3.35 4.05
CA ARG A 107 -8.38 -3.27 5.12
C ARG A 107 -7.47 -2.07 4.97
N SER A 108 -7.13 -1.68 3.73
CA SER A 108 -6.28 -0.53 3.46
C SER A 108 -6.99 0.77 3.80
N LEU A 109 -8.30 0.89 3.51
CA LEU A 109 -9.11 2.05 3.86
C LEU A 109 -9.14 2.29 5.37
N VAL A 110 -9.25 1.24 6.19
CA VAL A 110 -9.16 1.38 7.66
C VAL A 110 -7.84 2.06 8.06
N LEU A 111 -6.72 1.63 7.49
CA LEU A 111 -5.40 2.22 7.76
C LEU A 111 -5.29 3.66 7.23
N VAL A 112 -5.84 3.94 6.04
CA VAL A 112 -5.88 5.29 5.46
C VAL A 112 -6.68 6.23 6.34
N GLY A 113 -7.85 5.81 6.83
CA GLY A 113 -8.71 6.61 7.71
C GLY A 113 -8.05 6.92 9.05
N LEU A 114 -7.42 5.92 9.69
CA LEU A 114 -6.65 6.12 10.92
C LEU A 114 -5.46 7.06 10.70
N TYR A 115 -4.74 6.89 9.59
CA TYR A 115 -3.63 7.76 9.22
C TYR A 115 -4.10 9.20 9.01
N ALA A 116 -5.18 9.40 8.24
CA ALA A 116 -5.78 10.71 8.00
C ALA A 116 -6.20 11.39 9.31
N ALA A 117 -6.87 10.66 10.21
CA ALA A 117 -7.25 11.15 11.53
C ALA A 117 -6.03 11.58 12.36
N SER A 118 -4.95 10.77 12.36
CA SER A 118 -3.73 11.10 13.10
C SER A 118 -2.99 12.34 12.56
N ARG A 119 -3.15 12.64 11.26
CA ARG A 119 -2.51 13.77 10.56
C ARG A 119 -3.42 14.98 10.42
N ARG A 120 -4.56 15.03 11.13
CA ARG A 120 -5.53 16.13 11.08
C ARG A 120 -6.18 16.37 9.70
N ARG A 121 -6.22 15.33 8.85
CA ARG A 121 -6.93 15.34 7.57
C ARG A 121 -8.38 14.88 7.78
N TRP A 122 -9.20 15.76 8.35
CA TRP A 122 -10.52 15.40 8.86
C TRP A 122 -11.51 14.99 7.77
N ASP A 123 -11.46 15.67 6.63
CA ASP A 123 -12.36 15.38 5.50
C ASP A 123 -12.10 13.99 4.94
N ASP A 124 -10.83 13.59 4.81
CA ASP A 124 -10.45 12.25 4.40
C ASP A 124 -10.85 11.19 5.43
N ALA A 125 -10.60 11.45 6.72
CA ALA A 125 -11.00 10.52 7.78
C ALA A 125 -12.52 10.31 7.81
N THR A 126 -13.28 11.39 7.63
CA THR A 126 -14.75 11.35 7.57
C THR A 126 -15.22 10.63 6.30
N GLY A 127 -14.61 10.93 5.16
CA GLY A 127 -14.89 10.29 3.88
C GLY A 127 -14.63 8.78 3.92
N VAL A 128 -13.52 8.35 4.51
CA VAL A 128 -13.21 6.93 4.72
C VAL A 128 -14.24 6.28 5.65
N ALA A 129 -14.55 6.89 6.79
CA ALA A 129 -15.50 6.33 7.74
C ALA A 129 -16.90 6.16 7.12
N ARG A 130 -17.32 7.13 6.29
CA ARG A 130 -18.56 7.04 5.50
C ARG A 130 -18.48 5.87 4.52
N LEU A 131 -17.42 5.78 3.73
CA LEU A 131 -17.22 4.71 2.75
C LEU A 131 -17.22 3.31 3.40
N LEU A 132 -16.58 3.16 4.56
CA LEU A 132 -16.57 1.90 5.32
C LEU A 132 -17.97 1.50 5.79
N THR A 133 -18.78 2.47 6.20
CA THR A 133 -20.17 2.21 6.62
C THR A 133 -21.06 1.89 5.43
N GLU A 134 -21.07 2.75 4.42
CA GLU A 134 -22.02 2.67 3.29
C GLU A 134 -21.70 1.51 2.34
N ARG A 135 -20.42 1.29 2.02
CA ARG A 135 -20.03 0.25 1.06
C ARG A 135 -19.74 -1.10 1.71
N TYR A 136 -19.06 -1.09 2.86
CA TYR A 136 -18.55 -2.31 3.49
C TYR A 136 -19.38 -2.76 4.71
N GLY A 137 -20.34 -1.94 5.18
CA GLY A 137 -21.11 -2.23 6.40
C GLY A 137 -20.27 -2.23 7.68
N ASP A 138 -19.03 -1.76 7.62
CA ASP A 138 -18.07 -1.82 8.73
C ASP A 138 -18.21 -0.62 9.67
N VAL A 139 -19.32 -0.64 10.42
CA VAL A 139 -19.66 0.40 11.40
C VAL A 139 -18.62 0.50 12.51
N ALA A 140 -17.99 -0.61 12.88
CA ALA A 140 -17.00 -0.66 13.95
C ALA A 140 -15.72 0.09 13.54
N ALA A 141 -15.15 -0.22 12.38
CA ALA A 141 -13.96 0.49 11.90
C ALA A 141 -14.25 1.98 11.65
N ALA A 142 -15.42 2.31 11.11
CA ALA A 142 -15.86 3.69 10.93
C ALA A 142 -15.95 4.44 12.29
N ALA A 143 -16.52 3.80 13.32
CA ALA A 143 -16.60 4.37 14.66
C ALA A 143 -15.22 4.61 15.26
N VAL A 144 -14.28 3.67 15.10
CA VAL A 144 -12.90 3.84 15.56
C VAL A 144 -12.24 5.05 14.88
N ILE A 145 -12.37 5.20 13.56
CA ILE A 145 -11.80 6.34 12.82
C ILE A 145 -12.36 7.66 13.34
N ARG A 146 -13.69 7.76 13.50
CA ARG A 146 -14.36 8.95 14.06
C ARG A 146 -13.91 9.24 15.49
N ALA A 147 -13.81 8.21 16.32
CA ALA A 147 -13.36 8.31 17.70
C ALA A 147 -11.89 8.71 17.80
N THR A 148 -11.03 8.37 16.84
CA THR A 148 -9.66 8.92 16.77
C THR A 148 -9.63 10.36 16.28
N ALA A 149 -10.53 10.76 15.37
CA ALA A 149 -10.57 12.12 14.84
C ALA A 149 -11.11 13.15 15.85
N TRP A 150 -12.10 12.76 16.66
CA TRP A 150 -12.75 13.65 17.63
C TRP A 150 -11.81 14.26 18.69
N PRO A 151 -11.02 13.48 19.47
CA PRO A 151 -10.11 14.02 20.47
C PRO A 151 -8.95 14.77 19.82
N ALA A 152 -8.50 14.33 18.63
CA ALA A 152 -7.45 15.00 17.87
C ALA A 152 -7.86 16.40 17.36
N ARG A 153 -9.17 16.67 17.28
CA ARG A 153 -9.74 18.00 16.97
C ARG A 153 -9.93 18.87 18.22
N ARG A 154 -10.20 18.27 19.39
CA ARG A 154 -10.52 18.99 20.64
C ARG A 154 -9.30 19.23 21.54
N LEU A 155 -8.29 18.37 21.49
CA LEU A 155 -7.15 18.41 22.39
C LEU A 155 -5.84 18.54 21.58
N PRO A 156 -5.05 19.61 21.78
CA PRO A 156 -3.79 19.81 21.08
C PRO A 156 -2.77 18.68 21.30
N ILE A 157 -2.90 17.94 22.41
CA ILE A 157 -1.99 16.88 22.86
C ILE A 157 -2.37 15.49 22.29
N ALA A 158 -3.60 15.32 21.79
CA ALA A 158 -4.04 14.02 21.27
C ALA A 158 -3.29 13.55 20.00
N PRO A 159 -2.96 14.42 19.01
CA PRO A 159 -2.23 14.01 17.81
C PRO A 159 -0.86 13.33 18.05
N PRO A 160 0.06 13.84 18.90
CA PRO A 160 1.31 13.14 19.17
C PRO A 160 1.09 11.77 19.83
N ILE A 161 0.13 11.66 20.75
CA ILE A 161 -0.21 10.37 21.39
C ILE A 161 -0.76 9.37 20.37
N LEU A 162 -1.70 9.79 19.53
CA LEU A 162 -2.27 8.94 18.48
C LEU A 162 -1.23 8.53 17.44
N SER A 163 -0.32 9.44 17.09
CA SER A 163 0.79 9.12 16.19
C SER A 163 1.73 8.09 16.80
N TRP A 164 1.98 8.17 18.12
CA TRP A 164 2.78 7.20 18.86
C TRP A 164 2.09 5.84 18.94
N ILE A 165 0.78 5.78 19.22
CA ILE A 165 0.00 4.54 19.22
C ILE A 165 -0.02 3.91 17.83
N ALA A 166 -0.30 4.69 16.78
CA ALA A 166 -0.26 4.21 15.39
C ALA A 166 1.14 3.71 15.01
N TRP A 167 2.19 4.36 15.49
CA TRP A 167 3.57 3.91 15.32
C TRP A 167 3.83 2.58 16.02
N GLN A 168 3.40 2.41 17.27
CA GLN A 168 3.52 1.15 18.01
C GLN A 168 2.78 0.00 17.33
N LEU A 169 1.55 0.23 16.84
CA LEU A 169 0.76 -0.75 16.09
C LEU A 169 1.43 -1.13 14.75
N ARG A 170 2.00 -0.16 14.02
CA ARG A 170 2.83 -0.45 12.83
C ARG A 170 4.10 -1.24 13.21
N TRP A 171 4.67 -1.00 14.38
CA TRP A 171 5.86 -1.68 14.87
C TRP A 171 5.61 -3.11 15.31
N ALA A 172 4.45 -3.42 15.87
CA ALA A 172 4.04 -4.79 16.20
C ALA A 172 4.07 -5.67 14.95
N GLY A 173 3.55 -5.19 13.82
CA GLY A 173 3.63 -5.89 12.52
C GLY A 173 5.04 -5.93 11.92
N ARG A 174 5.88 -4.92 12.19
CA ARG A 174 7.28 -4.86 11.73
C ARG A 174 8.27 -5.63 12.58
N SER A 175 7.90 -6.11 13.77
CA SER A 175 8.78 -6.93 14.61
C SER A 175 9.30 -8.16 13.87
N ARG A 176 8.43 -8.80 13.06
CA ARG A 176 8.79 -9.90 12.15
C ARG A 176 9.75 -9.46 11.04
N LEU A 177 9.58 -8.25 10.52
CA LEU A 177 10.46 -7.66 9.50
C LEU A 177 11.80 -7.20 10.07
N LYS A 178 11.91 -6.86 11.37
CA LYS A 178 13.20 -6.46 11.99
C LYS A 178 14.24 -7.56 11.89
N ARG A 179 13.85 -8.83 12.07
CA ARG A 179 14.79 -9.96 11.95
C ARG A 179 15.32 -10.08 10.53
N LEU A 180 14.43 -9.97 9.54
CA LEU A 180 14.80 -9.99 8.12
C LEU A 180 15.65 -8.78 7.76
N GLN A 181 15.28 -7.57 8.21
CA GLN A 181 16.04 -6.35 7.98
C GLN A 181 17.45 -6.46 8.57
N ARG A 182 17.60 -6.97 9.79
CA ARG A 182 18.92 -7.20 10.40
C ARG A 182 19.77 -8.15 9.55
N GLN A 183 19.18 -9.26 9.07
CA GLN A 183 19.89 -10.20 8.21
C GLN A 183 20.32 -9.56 6.88
N LEU A 184 19.45 -8.74 6.28
CA LEU A 184 19.75 -8.02 5.04
C LEU A 184 20.82 -6.94 5.26
N ASP A 185 20.70 -6.16 6.35
CA ASP A 185 21.68 -5.14 6.72
C ASP A 185 23.05 -5.79 6.95
N THR A 186 23.15 -6.89 7.69
CA THR A 186 24.43 -7.60 7.89
C THR A 186 25.04 -8.08 6.56
N ARG A 187 24.21 -8.59 5.64
CA ARG A 187 24.69 -9.20 4.40
C ARG A 187 25.01 -8.21 3.29
N TYR A 188 24.24 -7.13 3.17
CA TYR A 188 24.27 -6.26 1.99
C TYR A 188 24.70 -4.83 2.30
N ARG A 189 24.72 -4.38 3.57
CA ARG A 189 25.20 -3.04 3.94
C ARG A 189 26.64 -2.75 3.48
N PRO A 190 27.59 -3.71 3.50
CA PRO A 190 28.92 -3.47 2.95
C PRO A 190 28.91 -3.18 1.45
N LEU A 191 27.95 -3.73 0.70
CA LEU A 191 27.81 -3.49 -0.76
C LEU A 191 27.13 -2.14 -1.08
N LEU A 192 26.45 -1.55 -0.10
CA LEU A 192 25.76 -0.26 -0.21
C LEU A 192 26.56 0.90 0.38
N ALA A 193 27.68 0.60 1.05
CA ALA A 193 28.66 1.60 1.45
C ALA A 193 29.35 2.08 0.16
N VAL A 194 28.75 3.07 -0.50
CA VAL A 194 29.41 3.79 -1.57
C VAL A 194 30.53 4.61 -0.93
N ASP A 195 31.77 4.31 -1.31
CA ASP A 195 32.96 5.01 -0.85
C ASP A 195 32.75 6.54 -0.97
N GLY A 196 32.84 7.25 0.16
CA GLY A 196 32.97 8.71 0.17
C GLY A 196 31.77 9.55 0.59
N THR A 197 30.59 8.98 0.90
CA THR A 197 29.54 9.78 1.57
C THR A 197 29.57 9.54 3.08
N ALA A 198 30.39 10.35 3.74
CA ALA A 198 30.33 10.54 5.18
C ALA A 198 28.90 10.92 5.60
N GLU A 199 28.41 10.29 6.66
CA GLU A 199 27.16 10.59 7.34
C GLU A 199 25.85 10.45 6.54
N SER A 200 25.54 9.24 6.03
CA SER A 200 24.14 8.82 6.06
C SER A 200 23.76 8.48 7.50
N ARG A 201 23.58 9.50 8.36
CA ARG A 201 22.87 9.33 9.63
C ARG A 201 21.59 8.57 9.31
N ARG A 202 21.33 7.53 10.09
CA ARG A 202 20.10 6.76 10.05
C ARG A 202 18.91 7.73 10.12
N LYS A 203 18.38 8.16 8.98
CA LYS A 203 17.02 8.67 8.93
C LYS A 203 16.18 7.43 9.10
N ASP A 204 15.85 7.13 10.35
CA ASP A 204 14.70 6.31 10.65
C ASP A 204 13.60 6.80 9.72
N SER A 205 13.12 5.89 8.87
CA SER A 205 12.19 6.15 7.77
C SER A 205 10.79 6.39 8.36
N ALA A 206 10.72 7.33 9.30
CA ALA A 206 9.64 7.63 10.21
C ALA A 206 9.78 9.08 10.71
N ALA A 207 9.55 10.03 9.81
CA ALA A 207 8.98 11.34 10.12
C ALA A 207 7.75 11.51 9.21
#